data_AF-A0A9X2FGS7-F1
#
_entry.id   AF-A0A9X2FGS7-F1
#
_cell.length_a   1.000
_cell.length_b   1.000
_cell.length_c   1.000
_cell.angle_alpha   90.00
_cell.angle_beta   90.00
_cell.angle_gamma   90.00
#
_symmetry.space_group_name_H-M   'P 1'
#
loop_
_entity.id
_entity.type
_entity.pdbx_description
1 polymer ?
#
loop_
_entity_poly.entity_id
_entity_poly.type
_entity_poly.pdbx_seq_one_letter_code
_entity_poly.pdbx_strand_id
1 'polypeptide(L)'
;MSKEEISLFDDQQFEMTSKKFELKAVAEDDNLIKSKDRVQHHGEVFTPKWMVKKMLAEPAIQEKLHDLHATFFEPSAGEGAFLKEILHQKLAYVDQISNKTTWKNNALWALMSIYAIELLEDNLIKAKRVMLEVFINHYQAFMQKALSSNTNLYKSAKYVIDMNVVQGNTLTFKNSKDRLIEFKEWIPSGNKVTQNTFTYKSLFNNDDIDDVDANEGQLSLFSNLEDTESQKRKTMQLTKVYEG
;
A
#
# COMPACT_ATOMS: atom_id res chain seq x y z
N MET A 1 65.94 -27.74 23.01
CA MET A 1 64.52 -27.51 23.39
C MET A 1 63.99 -26.39 22.51
N SER A 2 63.36 -26.75 21.39
CA SER A 2 62.71 -25.82 20.47
C SER A 2 61.34 -25.43 21.04
N LYS A 3 61.04 -24.14 21.05
CA LYS A 3 59.69 -23.62 21.31
C LYS A 3 58.91 -23.67 20.00
N GLU A 4 57.83 -24.44 19.97
CA GLU A 4 56.82 -24.35 18.91
C GLU A 4 55.85 -23.23 19.26
N GLU A 5 55.80 -22.20 18.42
CA GLU A 5 54.72 -21.20 18.43
C GLU A 5 53.49 -21.82 17.77
N ILE A 6 52.41 -21.92 18.54
CA ILE A 6 51.10 -22.31 18.03
C ILE A 6 50.49 -21.07 17.38
N SER A 7 50.34 -21.09 16.05
CA SER A 7 49.56 -20.08 15.32
C SER A 7 48.10 -20.15 15.77
N LEU A 8 47.59 -19.06 16.35
CA LEU A 8 46.23 -18.93 16.86
C LEU A 8 45.20 -18.47 15.81
N PHE A 9 45.62 -18.35 14.54
CA PHE A 9 44.75 -17.89 13.47
C PHE A 9 44.55 -19.03 12.47
N ASP A 10 43.38 -19.66 12.57
CA ASP A 10 42.84 -20.50 11.51
C ASP A 10 42.57 -19.57 10.31
N ASP A 11 43.28 -19.79 9.20
CA ASP A 11 43.07 -19.13 7.90
C ASP A 11 41.76 -19.62 7.24
N GLN A 12 40.66 -19.64 7.99
CA GLN A 12 39.34 -19.80 7.40
C GLN A 12 38.99 -18.49 6.69
N GLN A 13 39.11 -18.51 5.36
CA GLN A 13 38.51 -17.48 4.52
C GLN A 13 37.04 -17.31 4.92
N PHE A 14 36.71 -16.14 5.45
CA PHE A 14 35.34 -15.73 5.71
C PHE A 14 34.64 -15.55 4.36
N GLU A 15 34.04 -16.61 3.82
CA GLU A 15 33.14 -16.50 2.69
C GLU A 15 31.88 -15.76 3.14
N MET A 16 31.92 -14.43 3.00
CA MET A 16 30.70 -13.65 3.01
C MET A 16 29.89 -14.01 1.76
N THR A 17 29.01 -15.00 1.88
CA THR A 17 27.93 -15.19 0.91
C THR A 17 27.03 -13.96 0.96
N SER A 18 27.37 -12.91 0.20
CA SER A 18 26.55 -11.71 0.09
C SER A 18 25.31 -12.08 -0.72
N LYS A 19 24.22 -12.38 -0.02
CA LYS A 19 22.93 -12.65 -0.65
C LYS A 19 22.46 -11.38 -1.36
N LYS A 20 22.61 -11.34 -2.68
CA LYS A 20 22.08 -10.27 -3.55
C LYS A 20 20.56 -10.39 -3.63
N PHE A 21 19.87 -9.26 -3.47
CA PHE A 21 18.42 -9.19 -3.63
C PHE A 21 18.10 -8.52 -4.97
N GLU A 22 17.30 -9.19 -5.79
CA GLU A 22 16.83 -8.68 -7.08
C GLU A 22 15.30 -8.65 -7.09
N LEU A 23 14.72 -7.74 -7.89
CA LEU A 23 13.28 -7.70 -8.09
C LEU A 23 12.82 -9.02 -8.72
N LYS A 24 11.93 -9.72 -8.03
CA LYS A 24 11.40 -10.99 -8.53
C LYS A 24 10.26 -10.74 -9.51
N ALA A 25 10.34 -11.34 -10.69
CA ALA A 25 9.20 -11.45 -11.58
C ALA A 25 8.10 -12.31 -10.92
N VAL A 26 6.83 -11.98 -11.18
CA VAL A 26 5.71 -12.77 -10.64
C VAL A 26 5.18 -13.72 -11.71
N ALA A 27 4.92 -14.97 -11.34
CA ALA A 27 4.41 -16.05 -12.21
C ALA A 27 3.12 -15.66 -12.94
N GLU A 28 2.99 -16.03 -14.21
CA GLU A 28 1.78 -15.87 -15.03
C GLU A 28 0.68 -16.81 -14.56
N ASP A 29 -0.56 -16.33 -14.60
CA ASP A 29 -1.73 -17.15 -14.33
C ASP A 29 -2.66 -17.01 -15.54
N ASP A 30 -2.73 -18.08 -16.33
CA ASP A 30 -3.50 -18.14 -17.56
C ASP A 30 -4.99 -18.43 -17.30
N ASN A 31 -5.34 -18.83 -16.07
CA ASN A 31 -6.70 -19.17 -15.74
C ASN A 31 -7.48 -17.93 -15.26
N LEU A 32 -8.32 -17.37 -16.14
CA LEU A 32 -9.07 -16.14 -15.88
C LEU A 32 -10.31 -16.32 -14.99
N ILE A 33 -10.65 -17.56 -14.65
CA ILE A 33 -11.83 -17.89 -13.84
C ILE A 33 -11.45 -18.93 -12.79
N LYS A 34 -11.73 -18.61 -11.53
CA LYS A 34 -11.54 -19.53 -10.40
C LYS A 34 -12.61 -20.62 -10.37
N SER A 35 -13.87 -20.25 -10.55
CA SER A 35 -14.99 -21.20 -10.68
C SER A 35 -16.20 -20.56 -11.36
N LYS A 36 -17.02 -21.35 -12.06
CA LYS A 36 -18.28 -20.85 -12.64
C LYS A 36 -19.28 -20.36 -11.59
N ASP A 37 -19.29 -20.98 -10.41
CA ASP A 37 -20.16 -20.61 -9.30
C ASP A 37 -19.88 -19.17 -8.80
N ARG A 38 -18.60 -18.83 -8.62
CA ARG A 38 -18.19 -17.46 -8.23
C ARG A 38 -18.47 -16.42 -9.33
N VAL A 39 -18.37 -16.80 -10.61
CA VAL A 39 -18.80 -15.92 -11.72
C VAL A 39 -20.30 -15.62 -11.60
N GLN A 40 -21.12 -16.64 -11.35
CA GLN A 40 -22.58 -16.50 -11.30
C GLN A 40 -23.05 -15.72 -10.06
N HIS A 41 -22.51 -16.02 -8.88
CA HIS A 41 -22.98 -15.44 -7.62
C HIS A 41 -22.27 -14.14 -7.22
N HIS A 42 -21.02 -13.94 -7.66
CA HIS A 42 -20.19 -12.80 -7.23
C HIS A 42 -19.63 -11.98 -8.40
N GLY A 43 -19.84 -12.39 -9.65
CA GLY A 43 -19.26 -11.70 -10.81
C GLY A 43 -17.73 -11.80 -10.87
N GLU A 44 -17.11 -12.76 -10.16
CA GLU A 44 -15.66 -12.84 -10.06
C GLU A 44 -15.03 -13.30 -11.38
N VAL A 45 -14.18 -12.44 -11.94
CA VAL A 45 -13.30 -12.73 -13.08
C VAL A 45 -11.92 -12.16 -12.80
N PHE A 46 -10.87 -12.76 -13.34
CA PHE A 46 -9.52 -12.25 -13.19
C PHE A 46 -9.09 -11.42 -14.39
N THR A 47 -8.66 -10.18 -14.11
CA THR A 47 -8.07 -9.30 -15.11
C THR A 47 -6.66 -9.80 -15.45
N PRO A 48 -6.38 -10.16 -16.72
CA PRO A 48 -5.05 -10.64 -17.09
C PRO A 48 -4.02 -9.52 -16.98
N LYS A 49 -2.78 -9.88 -16.64
CA LYS A 49 -1.69 -8.91 -16.42
C LYS A 49 -1.47 -7.96 -17.58
N TRP A 50 -1.55 -8.46 -18.82
CA TRP A 50 -1.37 -7.62 -20.00
C TRP A 50 -2.44 -6.54 -20.08
N MET A 51 -3.68 -6.84 -19.65
CA MET A 51 -4.78 -5.87 -19.64
C MET A 51 -4.56 -4.83 -18.54
N VAL A 52 -4.18 -5.26 -17.34
CA VAL A 52 -3.82 -4.34 -16.24
C VAL A 52 -2.73 -3.37 -16.70
N LYS A 53 -1.64 -3.88 -17.29
CA LYS A 53 -0.55 -3.06 -17.82
C LYS A 53 -1.01 -2.12 -18.93
N LYS A 54 -1.85 -2.61 -19.86
CA LYS A 54 -2.40 -1.80 -20.94
C LYS A 54 -3.26 -0.66 -20.41
N MET A 55 -4.11 -0.92 -19.42
CA MET A 55 -4.96 0.11 -18.80
C MET A 55 -4.12 1.15 -18.06
N LEU A 56 -3.11 0.71 -17.31
CA LEU A 56 -2.22 1.62 -16.59
C LEU A 56 -1.28 2.41 -17.51
N ALA A 57 -1.06 1.96 -18.76
CA ALA A 57 -0.19 2.64 -19.73
C ALA A 57 -0.79 3.93 -20.32
N GLU A 58 -2.04 4.27 -19.99
CA GLU A 58 -2.62 5.55 -20.38
C GLU A 58 -1.77 6.73 -19.80
N PRO A 59 -1.44 7.76 -20.60
CA PRO A 59 -0.53 8.82 -20.19
C PRO A 59 -0.91 9.58 -18.90
N ALA A 60 -2.16 9.99 -18.73
CA ALA A 60 -2.61 10.68 -17.52
C ALA A 60 -2.51 9.77 -16.27
N ILE A 61 -2.73 8.46 -16.41
CA ILE A 61 -2.50 7.49 -15.33
C ILE A 61 -1.00 7.37 -15.02
N GLN A 62 -0.14 7.31 -16.03
CA GLN A 62 1.31 7.27 -15.86
C GLN A 62 1.83 8.52 -15.13
N GLU A 63 1.31 9.70 -15.43
CA GLU A 63 1.62 10.93 -14.67
C GLU A 63 1.30 10.78 -13.18
N LYS A 64 0.14 10.20 -12.84
CA LYS A 64 -0.27 9.95 -11.45
C LYS A 64 0.53 8.84 -10.76
N LEU A 65 1.04 7.87 -11.51
CA LEU A 65 1.94 6.84 -10.97
C LEU A 65 3.32 7.42 -10.59
N HIS A 66 3.75 8.49 -11.27
CA HIS A 66 4.96 9.26 -10.95
C HIS A 66 4.74 10.40 -9.94
N ASP A 67 3.57 10.45 -9.31
CA ASP A 67 3.28 11.35 -8.19
C ASP A 67 3.07 10.51 -6.92
N LEU A 68 3.93 10.73 -5.90
CA LEU A 68 3.88 9.99 -4.65
C LEU A 68 2.54 10.17 -3.90
N HIS A 69 1.90 11.32 -4.07
CA HIS A 69 0.71 11.71 -3.31
C HIS A 69 -0.58 11.54 -4.11
N ALA A 70 -0.50 11.35 -5.44
CA ALA A 70 -1.68 11.02 -6.25
C ALA A 70 -2.31 9.69 -5.79
N THR A 71 -3.60 9.73 -5.48
CA THR A 71 -4.33 8.59 -4.93
C THR A 71 -4.92 7.71 -6.02
N PHE A 72 -4.96 6.41 -5.75
CA PHE A 72 -5.60 5.39 -6.58
C PHE A 72 -6.65 4.67 -5.75
N PHE A 73 -7.82 4.44 -6.32
CA PHE A 73 -8.91 3.77 -5.63
C PHE A 73 -9.51 2.66 -6.50
N GLU A 74 -9.54 1.44 -5.97
CA GLU A 74 -10.10 0.25 -6.64
C GLU A 74 -11.30 -0.30 -5.84
N PRO A 75 -12.55 -0.07 -6.29
CA PRO A 75 -13.75 -0.44 -5.54
C PRO A 75 -14.10 -1.94 -5.61
N SER A 76 -13.40 -2.74 -6.43
CA SER A 76 -13.62 -4.19 -6.56
C SER A 76 -12.29 -4.92 -6.79
N ALA A 77 -11.43 -4.91 -5.77
CA ALA A 77 -10.02 -5.27 -5.91
C ALA A 77 -9.74 -6.72 -6.32
N GLY A 78 -10.67 -7.65 -6.06
CA GLY A 78 -10.45 -9.08 -6.26
C GLY A 78 -9.20 -9.55 -5.54
N GLU A 79 -8.39 -10.39 -6.20
CA GLU A 79 -7.09 -10.84 -5.66
C GLU A 79 -5.97 -9.77 -5.80
N GLY A 80 -6.31 -8.52 -6.15
CA GLY A 80 -5.41 -7.37 -6.11
C GLY A 80 -4.57 -7.17 -7.38
N ALA A 81 -5.06 -7.55 -8.56
CA ALA A 81 -4.31 -7.45 -9.81
C ALA A 81 -3.86 -6.01 -10.12
N PHE A 82 -4.77 -5.04 -10.01
CA PHE A 82 -4.44 -3.61 -10.16
C PHE A 82 -3.60 -3.09 -9.00
N LEU A 83 -3.98 -3.39 -7.75
CA LEU A 83 -3.27 -2.91 -6.55
C LEU A 83 -1.79 -3.27 -6.58
N LYS A 84 -1.49 -4.50 -6.98
CA LYS A 84 -0.14 -5.02 -7.14
C LYS A 84 0.65 -4.23 -8.18
N GLU A 85 0.08 -4.03 -9.37
CA GLU A 85 0.78 -3.38 -10.48
C GLU A 85 0.94 -1.87 -10.23
N ILE A 86 -0.08 -1.22 -9.66
CA ILE A 86 -0.01 0.19 -9.23
C ILE A 86 1.11 0.36 -8.19
N LEU A 87 1.11 -0.46 -7.13
CA LEU A 87 2.15 -0.37 -6.11
C LEU A 87 3.54 -0.66 -6.68
N HIS A 88 3.66 -1.63 -7.59
CA HIS A 88 4.92 -1.94 -8.26
C HIS A 88 5.45 -0.74 -9.06
N GLN A 89 4.61 -0.09 -9.88
CA GLN A 89 5.03 1.07 -10.67
C GLN A 89 5.34 2.29 -9.79
N LYS A 90 4.52 2.56 -8.76
CA LYS A 90 4.83 3.65 -7.81
C LYS A 90 6.15 3.40 -7.06
N LEU A 91 6.42 2.16 -6.63
CA LEU A 91 7.69 1.83 -5.97
C LEU A 91 8.88 1.83 -6.94
N ALA A 92 8.69 1.45 -8.20
CA ALA A 92 9.73 1.59 -9.22
C ALA A 92 10.12 3.06 -9.43
N TYR A 93 9.15 3.98 -9.39
CA TYR A 93 9.44 5.41 -9.37
C TYR A 93 10.16 5.85 -8.09
N VAL A 94 9.72 5.39 -6.92
CA VAL A 94 10.42 5.63 -5.64
C VAL A 94 11.88 5.16 -5.70
N ASP A 95 12.16 4.00 -6.30
CA ASP A 95 13.50 3.47 -6.49
C ASP A 95 14.39 4.42 -7.31
N GLN A 96 13.81 5.15 -8.27
CA GLN A 96 14.55 6.09 -9.12
C GLN A 96 14.86 7.42 -8.42
N ILE A 97 13.89 7.95 -7.65
CA ILE A 97 14.00 9.31 -7.07
C ILE A 97 14.60 9.34 -5.66
N SER A 98 14.79 8.17 -5.04
CA SER A 98 15.19 8.08 -3.63
C SER A 98 16.65 7.65 -3.46
N ASN A 99 17.19 7.92 -2.27
CA ASN A 99 18.41 7.29 -1.78
C ASN A 99 18.09 6.44 -0.54
N LYS A 100 19.08 5.78 0.06
CA LYS A 100 18.88 4.88 1.21
C LYS A 100 18.23 5.54 2.44
N THR A 101 18.32 6.86 2.59
CA THR A 101 17.71 7.56 3.73
C THR A 101 16.27 7.99 3.44
N THR A 102 15.96 8.40 2.20
CA THR A 102 14.62 8.89 1.82
C THR A 102 13.65 7.80 1.38
N TRP A 103 14.17 6.68 0.86
CA TRP A 103 13.36 5.62 0.24
C TRP A 103 12.23 5.12 1.13
N LYS A 104 12.48 4.90 2.42
CA LYS A 104 11.47 4.36 3.35
C LYS A 104 10.26 5.28 3.49
N ASN A 105 10.49 6.59 3.51
CA ASN A 105 9.40 7.56 3.65
C ASN A 105 8.62 7.67 2.33
N ASN A 106 9.33 7.77 1.21
CA ASN A 106 8.71 7.86 -0.11
C ASN A 106 7.90 6.58 -0.44
N ALA A 107 8.41 5.39 -0.07
CA ALA A 107 7.71 4.13 -0.23
C ALA A 107 6.44 4.04 0.62
N LEU A 108 6.46 4.57 1.84
CA LEU A 108 5.26 4.62 2.69
C LEU A 108 4.22 5.61 2.14
N TRP A 109 4.64 6.76 1.60
CA TRP A 109 3.72 7.69 0.93
C TRP A 109 3.08 7.06 -0.31
N ALA A 110 3.88 6.41 -1.16
CA ALA A 110 3.37 5.67 -2.30
C ALA A 110 2.33 4.62 -1.88
N LEU A 111 2.59 3.88 -0.79
CA LEU A 111 1.65 2.87 -0.27
C LEU A 111 0.37 3.49 0.32
N MET A 112 0.49 4.60 1.07
CA MET A 112 -0.64 5.34 1.66
C MET A 112 -1.58 5.93 0.60
N SER A 113 -1.10 6.13 -0.63
CA SER A 113 -1.89 6.67 -1.74
C SER A 113 -2.82 5.65 -2.40
N ILE A 114 -2.74 4.36 -2.04
CA ILE A 114 -3.52 3.30 -2.70
C ILE A 114 -4.62 2.82 -1.76
N TYR A 115 -5.86 2.83 -2.23
CA TYR A 115 -7.07 2.44 -1.50
C TYR A 115 -7.84 1.38 -2.29
N ALA A 116 -8.54 0.48 -1.58
CA ALA A 116 -9.37 -0.50 -2.23
C ALA A 116 -10.49 -1.06 -1.35
N ILE A 117 -11.54 -1.54 -2.01
CA ILE A 117 -12.62 -2.33 -1.39
C ILE A 117 -12.66 -3.69 -2.07
N GLU A 118 -12.84 -4.74 -1.27
CA GLU A 118 -13.13 -6.08 -1.78
C GLU A 118 -14.27 -6.71 -0.97
N LEU A 119 -15.17 -7.39 -1.67
CA LEU A 119 -16.33 -8.03 -1.03
C LEU A 119 -15.95 -9.35 -0.35
N LEU A 120 -15.16 -10.19 -1.03
CA LEU A 120 -14.85 -11.54 -0.60
C LEU A 120 -13.58 -11.57 0.27
N GLU A 121 -13.71 -12.09 1.50
CA GLU A 121 -12.61 -12.10 2.48
C GLU A 121 -11.37 -12.87 1.98
N ASP A 122 -11.55 -13.96 1.25
CA ASP A 122 -10.42 -14.74 0.72
C ASP A 122 -9.61 -13.95 -0.33
N ASN A 123 -10.30 -13.20 -1.18
CA ASN A 123 -9.69 -12.29 -2.14
C ASN A 123 -8.97 -11.14 -1.43
N LEU A 124 -9.61 -10.53 -0.44
CA LEU A 124 -9.05 -9.45 0.36
C LEU A 124 -7.71 -9.86 1.01
N ILE A 125 -7.68 -11.04 1.65
CA ILE A 125 -6.46 -11.58 2.27
C ILE A 125 -5.35 -11.74 1.23
N LYS A 126 -5.67 -12.27 0.04
CA LYS A 126 -4.71 -12.42 -1.05
C LYS A 126 -4.19 -11.08 -1.56
N ALA A 127 -5.08 -10.10 -1.79
CA ALA A 127 -4.72 -8.77 -2.26
C ALA A 127 -3.74 -8.09 -1.28
N LYS A 128 -4.07 -8.09 0.01
CA LYS A 128 -3.19 -7.53 1.07
C LYS A 128 -1.83 -8.20 1.12
N ARG A 129 -1.81 -9.55 1.05
CA ARG A 129 -0.58 -10.33 1.05
C ARG A 129 0.31 -9.96 -0.13
N VAL A 130 -0.26 -9.90 -1.34
CA VAL A 130 0.48 -9.59 -2.57
C VAL A 130 1.03 -8.16 -2.54
N MET A 131 0.27 -7.18 -2.04
CA MET A 131 0.78 -5.82 -1.87
C MET A 131 1.98 -5.77 -0.91
N LEU A 132 1.89 -6.47 0.22
CA LEU A 132 2.99 -6.53 1.18
C LEU A 132 4.23 -7.22 0.58
N GLU A 133 4.04 -8.29 -0.20
CA GLU A 133 5.11 -8.96 -0.94
C GLU A 133 5.81 -8.03 -1.93
N VAL A 134 5.05 -7.23 -2.71
CA VAL A 134 5.62 -6.22 -3.61
C VAL A 134 6.47 -5.21 -2.83
N PHE A 135 5.93 -4.67 -1.73
CA PHE A 135 6.66 -3.72 -0.89
C PHE A 135 7.98 -4.30 -0.35
N ILE A 136 7.94 -5.52 0.18
CA ILE A 136 9.12 -6.22 0.69
C ILE A 136 10.13 -6.43 -0.44
N ASN A 137 9.70 -6.86 -1.62
CA ASN A 137 10.58 -7.13 -2.76
C ASN A 137 11.34 -5.87 -3.19
N HIS A 138 10.66 -4.73 -3.34
CA HIS A 138 11.32 -3.46 -3.65
C HIS A 138 12.28 -3.02 -2.55
N TYR A 139 11.88 -3.07 -1.27
CA TYR A 139 12.79 -2.73 -0.16
C TYR A 139 14.06 -3.56 -0.21
N GLN A 140 13.93 -4.87 -0.37
CA GLN A 140 15.07 -5.78 -0.33
C GLN A 140 16.00 -5.55 -1.51
N ALA A 141 15.46 -5.36 -2.71
CA ALA A 141 16.24 -5.05 -3.90
C ALA A 141 16.94 -3.68 -3.79
N PHE A 142 16.27 -2.66 -3.27
CA PHE A 142 16.85 -1.33 -3.14
C PHE A 142 17.90 -1.26 -2.02
N MET A 143 17.60 -1.82 -0.85
CA MET A 143 18.46 -1.74 0.34
C MET A 143 19.55 -2.82 0.37
N GLN A 144 19.43 -3.85 -0.47
CA GLN A 144 20.24 -5.06 -0.43
C GLN A 144 20.25 -5.71 0.96
N LYS A 145 19.08 -5.73 1.60
CA LYS A 145 18.90 -6.22 2.97
C LYS A 145 17.50 -6.81 3.16
N ALA A 146 17.41 -7.95 3.85
CA ALA A 146 16.15 -8.56 4.23
C ALA A 146 15.31 -7.62 5.12
N LEU A 147 14.00 -7.51 4.82
CA LEU A 147 13.06 -6.76 5.67
C LEU A 147 12.47 -7.70 6.73
N SER A 148 12.87 -7.52 7.99
CA SER A 148 12.30 -8.29 9.10
C SER A 148 10.91 -7.78 9.47
N SER A 149 10.00 -8.71 9.79
CA SER A 149 8.64 -8.41 10.27
C SER A 149 8.60 -7.62 11.59
N ASN A 150 9.69 -7.63 12.36
CA ASN A 150 9.80 -6.90 13.61
C ASN A 150 10.15 -5.42 13.43
N THR A 151 10.52 -4.99 12.21
CA THR A 151 10.89 -3.60 11.95
C THR A 151 9.68 -2.67 11.91
N ASN A 152 9.86 -1.42 12.34
CA ASN A 152 8.80 -0.41 12.30
C ASN A 152 8.29 -0.16 10.87
N LEU A 153 9.18 -0.24 9.87
CA LEU A 153 8.81 -0.10 8.47
C LEU A 153 7.85 -1.19 8.02
N TYR A 154 8.14 -2.46 8.33
CA TYR A 154 7.25 -3.57 8.00
C TYR A 154 5.89 -3.41 8.68
N LYS A 155 5.89 -3.11 9.98
CA LYS A 155 4.65 -2.93 10.76
C LYS A 155 3.81 -1.79 10.21
N SER A 156 4.45 -0.67 9.85
CA SER A 156 3.78 0.47 9.22
C SER A 156 3.22 0.13 7.84
N ALA A 157 3.99 -0.54 6.98
CA ALA A 157 3.52 -0.94 5.66
C ALA A 157 2.31 -1.88 5.75
N LYS A 158 2.38 -2.88 6.64
CA LYS A 158 1.26 -3.79 6.91
C LYS A 158 0.04 -3.03 7.43
N TYR A 159 0.23 -2.12 8.38
CA TYR A 159 -0.84 -1.32 8.97
C TYR A 159 -1.54 -0.43 7.93
N VAL A 160 -0.77 0.24 7.06
CA VAL A 160 -1.33 1.04 5.96
C VAL A 160 -2.16 0.17 5.02
N ILE A 161 -1.65 -1.00 4.62
CA ILE A 161 -2.41 -1.95 3.78
C ILE A 161 -3.70 -2.38 4.48
N ASP A 162 -3.64 -2.66 5.78
CA ASP A 162 -4.81 -3.09 6.54
C ASP A 162 -5.90 -2.00 6.64
N MET A 163 -5.49 -0.72 6.71
CA MET A 163 -6.38 0.43 6.80
C MET A 163 -6.90 0.92 5.45
N ASN A 164 -6.14 0.73 4.37
CA ASN A 164 -6.48 1.24 3.05
C ASN A 164 -7.16 0.21 2.15
N VAL A 165 -6.98 -1.09 2.41
CA VAL A 165 -7.60 -2.18 1.64
C VAL A 165 -8.59 -2.87 2.58
N VAL A 166 -9.88 -2.65 2.38
CA VAL A 166 -10.91 -3.01 3.37
C VAL A 166 -11.97 -3.92 2.79
N GLN A 167 -12.60 -4.71 3.67
CA GLN A 167 -13.73 -5.55 3.29
C GLN A 167 -15.00 -4.70 3.20
N GLY A 168 -15.76 -4.85 2.12
CA GLY A 168 -17.06 -4.19 2.03
C GLY A 168 -17.81 -4.41 0.73
N ASN A 169 -19.09 -4.06 0.77
CA ASN A 169 -19.99 -4.05 -0.37
C ASN A 169 -20.17 -2.61 -0.84
N THR A 170 -19.56 -2.28 -1.97
CA THR A 170 -19.60 -0.93 -2.57
C THR A 170 -20.97 -0.49 -3.03
N LEU A 171 -21.88 -1.42 -3.34
CA LEU A 171 -23.27 -1.08 -3.71
C LEU A 171 -24.09 -0.62 -2.50
N THR A 172 -23.74 -1.09 -1.31
CA THR A 172 -24.46 -0.77 -0.05
C THR A 172 -23.69 0.18 0.85
N PHE A 173 -22.45 0.53 0.49
CA PHE A 173 -21.50 1.31 1.29
C PHE A 173 -21.12 0.68 2.64
N LYS A 174 -21.42 -0.60 2.87
CA LYS A 174 -21.28 -1.25 4.18
C LYS A 174 -20.30 -2.42 4.20
N ASN A 175 -19.69 -2.65 5.36
CA ASN A 175 -18.88 -3.84 5.63
C ASN A 175 -19.73 -5.02 6.12
N SER A 176 -19.09 -6.17 6.36
CA SER A 176 -19.71 -7.40 6.90
C SER A 176 -20.42 -7.24 8.24
N LYS A 177 -20.19 -6.14 8.97
CA LYS A 177 -20.85 -5.81 10.24
C LYS A 177 -21.99 -4.79 10.07
N ASP A 178 -22.45 -4.57 8.84
CA ASP A 178 -23.50 -3.60 8.48
C ASP A 178 -23.18 -2.13 8.84
N ARG A 179 -21.89 -1.81 9.04
CA ARG A 179 -21.41 -0.43 9.28
C ARG A 179 -20.86 0.16 7.99
N LEU A 180 -20.90 1.49 7.85
CA LEU A 180 -20.29 2.18 6.72
C LEU A 180 -18.81 1.78 6.56
N ILE A 181 -18.36 1.66 5.32
CA ILE A 181 -16.97 1.39 4.99
C ILE A 181 -16.17 2.65 5.30
N GLU A 182 -15.19 2.53 6.17
CA GLU A 182 -14.35 3.64 6.64
C GLU A 182 -12.93 3.49 6.09
N PHE A 183 -12.31 4.63 5.80
CA PHE A 183 -10.91 4.74 5.42
C PHE A 183 -10.17 5.74 6.31
N LYS A 184 -8.84 5.68 6.23
CA LYS A 184 -7.95 6.70 6.81
C LYS A 184 -7.30 7.49 5.68
N GLU A 185 -7.55 8.79 5.65
CA GLU A 185 -6.77 9.72 4.83
C GLU A 185 -5.45 10.02 5.54
N TRP A 186 -4.35 10.04 4.78
CA TRP A 186 -3.00 10.27 5.28
C TRP A 186 -2.50 11.65 4.84
N ILE A 187 -2.37 12.58 5.79
CA ILE A 187 -2.07 13.98 5.51
C ILE A 187 -0.63 14.29 5.97
N PRO A 188 0.25 14.77 5.06
CA PRO A 188 1.59 15.22 5.44
C PRO A 188 1.57 16.34 6.49
N SER A 189 2.37 16.20 7.54
CA SER A 189 2.55 17.23 8.57
C SER A 189 4.04 17.36 8.89
N GLY A 190 4.77 18.07 8.01
CA GLY A 190 6.23 18.13 8.05
C GLY A 190 6.85 16.74 7.81
N ASN A 191 7.61 16.23 8.78
CA ASN A 191 8.17 14.87 8.75
C ASN A 191 7.25 13.81 9.38
N LYS A 192 6.07 14.22 9.83
CA LYS A 192 5.05 13.37 10.44
C LYS A 192 3.86 13.21 9.50
N VAL A 193 2.94 12.38 9.92
CA VAL A 193 1.65 12.18 9.26
C VAL A 193 0.53 12.35 10.27
N THR A 194 -0.54 12.97 9.79
CA THR A 194 -1.81 13.10 10.49
C THR A 194 -2.82 12.24 9.76
N GLN A 195 -3.79 11.67 10.48
CA GLN A 195 -4.87 10.89 9.89
C GLN A 195 -6.20 11.61 10.01
N ASN A 196 -7.02 11.53 8.96
CA ASN A 196 -8.45 11.81 9.04
C ASN A 196 -9.24 10.54 8.74
N THR A 197 -10.44 10.39 9.30
CA THR A 197 -11.33 9.27 8.96
C THR A 197 -12.40 9.79 8.02
N PHE A 198 -12.73 9.03 6.99
CA PHE A 198 -13.84 9.34 6.10
C PHE A 198 -14.56 8.04 5.71
N THR A 199 -15.81 8.15 5.28
CA THR A 199 -16.58 6.99 4.83
C THR A 199 -16.52 6.87 3.31
N TYR A 200 -16.63 5.66 2.76
CA TYR A 200 -16.78 5.48 1.32
C TYR A 200 -18.03 6.21 0.78
N LYS A 201 -19.09 6.31 1.61
CA LYS A 201 -20.33 7.01 1.27
C LYS A 201 -20.11 8.52 1.10
N SER A 202 -19.26 9.14 1.93
CA SER A 202 -18.97 10.58 1.86
C SER A 202 -18.30 11.01 0.55
N LEU A 203 -17.75 10.09 -0.24
CA LEU A 203 -17.17 10.39 -1.56
C LEU A 203 -18.24 10.77 -2.61
N PHE A 204 -19.51 10.46 -2.37
CA PHE A 204 -20.60 10.66 -3.33
C PHE A 204 -21.63 11.70 -2.86
N ASN A 205 -21.72 11.95 -1.55
CA ASN A 205 -22.76 12.78 -0.95
C ASN A 205 -22.14 14.05 -0.37
N ASN A 206 -22.45 15.19 -1.00
CA ASN A 206 -22.10 16.51 -0.51
C ASN A 206 -23.05 17.06 0.59
N ASP A 207 -24.18 16.38 0.87
CA ASP A 207 -25.32 16.97 1.62
C ASP A 207 -26.05 16.05 2.63
N ASP A 208 -25.54 14.86 2.98
CA ASP A 208 -26.20 13.99 3.97
C ASP A 208 -25.76 14.31 5.42
N ILE A 209 -26.62 15.05 6.14
CA ILE A 209 -26.46 15.62 7.51
C ILE A 209 -26.13 14.59 8.61
N ASP A 210 -26.21 13.28 8.34
CA ASP A 210 -25.92 12.21 9.31
C ASP A 210 -24.51 11.61 9.20
N ASP A 211 -23.66 12.12 8.30
CA ASP A 211 -22.24 11.74 8.25
C ASP A 211 -21.43 12.63 9.21
N VAL A 212 -20.49 12.02 9.95
CA VAL A 212 -19.59 12.78 10.81
C VAL A 212 -18.75 13.68 9.90
N ASP A 213 -18.90 15.00 10.05
CA ASP A 213 -18.38 16.07 9.17
C ASP A 213 -19.10 16.31 7.83
N ALA A 214 -20.41 16.11 7.74
CA ALA A 214 -21.23 16.61 6.63
C ALA A 214 -21.44 18.15 6.65
N ASN A 215 -20.36 18.92 6.77
CA ASN A 215 -20.36 20.34 6.41
C ASN A 215 -19.42 20.57 5.22
N GLU A 216 -20.03 21.11 4.17
CA GLU A 216 -19.44 21.68 2.96
C GLU A 216 -18.91 20.69 1.91
N GLY A 217 -19.87 20.08 1.22
CA GLY A 217 -20.16 20.51 -0.15
C GLY A 217 -18.94 20.65 -1.06
N GLN A 218 -18.56 19.55 -1.71
CA GLN A 218 -17.52 19.50 -2.73
C GLN A 218 -16.19 20.03 -2.18
N LEU A 219 -15.31 19.12 -1.73
CA LEU A 219 -13.90 19.42 -1.57
C LEU A 219 -13.36 19.85 -2.94
N SER A 220 -13.49 21.15 -3.20
CA SER A 220 -12.52 21.92 -3.94
C SER A 220 -11.17 21.55 -3.33
N LEU A 221 -10.46 20.65 -4.01
CA LEU A 221 -9.07 20.29 -3.76
C LEU A 221 -8.13 21.52 -3.79
N PHE A 222 -8.66 22.72 -4.07
CA PHE A 222 -7.96 24.00 -4.13
C PHE A 222 -8.86 25.18 -3.70
N SER A 223 -9.32 25.23 -2.45
CA SER A 223 -9.81 26.51 -1.90
C SER A 223 -9.48 26.65 -0.42
N ASN A 224 -8.44 27.45 -0.19
CA ASN A 224 -8.19 28.32 0.95
C ASN A 224 -8.23 27.70 2.36
N LEU A 225 -7.01 27.55 2.87
CA LEU A 225 -6.62 27.88 4.24
C LEU A 225 -7.56 28.92 4.87
N GLU A 226 -8.52 28.49 5.70
CA GLU A 226 -9.03 29.30 6.79
C GLU A 226 -9.64 28.40 7.88
N ASP A 227 -9.23 28.70 9.11
CA ASP A 227 -9.36 27.90 10.32
C ASP A 227 -10.82 27.58 10.71
N THR A 228 -11.09 26.32 11.07
CA THR A 228 -12.12 25.99 12.06
C THR A 228 -11.73 24.79 12.93
N GLU A 229 -11.75 25.06 14.24
CA GLU A 229 -11.70 24.19 15.43
C GLU A 229 -10.69 23.03 15.52
N SER A 230 -9.63 23.30 16.28
CA SER A 230 -8.54 22.39 16.61
C SER A 230 -8.95 21.28 17.59
N GLN A 231 -9.62 20.24 17.10
CA GLN A 231 -9.33 18.90 17.62
C GLN A 231 -7.87 18.62 17.28
N LYS A 232 -7.01 18.60 18.30
CA LYS A 232 -5.55 18.44 18.15
C LYS A 232 -5.24 17.09 17.49
N ARG A 233 -5.22 17.06 16.16
CA ARG A 233 -5.04 15.83 15.39
C ARG A 233 -3.71 15.17 15.79
N LYS A 234 -3.76 13.90 16.20
CA LYS A 234 -2.58 13.15 16.66
C LYS A 234 -1.59 13.03 15.50
N THR A 235 -0.40 13.60 15.68
CA THR A 235 0.69 13.48 14.69
C THR A 235 1.54 12.26 15.01
N MET A 236 1.87 11.48 14.00
CA MET A 236 2.64 10.24 14.12
C MET A 236 3.89 10.28 13.24
N GLN A 237 4.91 9.54 13.64
CA GLN A 237 6.04 9.31 12.75
C GLN A 237 5.62 8.38 11.62
N LEU A 238 5.96 8.74 10.38
CA LEU A 238 5.57 7.98 9.18
C LEU A 238 5.97 6.49 9.29
N THR A 239 7.17 6.23 9.81
CA THR A 239 7.67 4.86 10.00
C THR A 239 7.08 4.13 11.21
N LYS A 240 6.22 4.77 12.02
CA LYS A 240 5.57 4.21 13.22
C LYS A 240 4.06 4.44 13.26
N VAL A 241 3.41 4.52 12.10
CA VAL A 241 1.97 4.81 12.02
C VAL A 241 1.07 3.74 12.65
N TYR A 242 1.59 2.54 12.88
CA TYR A 242 0.90 1.47 13.59
C TYR A 242 0.75 1.72 15.11
N GLU A 243 1.43 2.73 15.67
CA GLU A 243 1.30 3.16 17.07
C GLU A 243 0.18 4.22 17.26
N GLY A 244 -0.52 4.53 16.16
CA GLY A 244 -1.56 5.54 16.02
C GLY A 244 -2.86 5.23 16.71
#